data_AF-A0A4U0XBE7-F1
#
_entry.id   AF-A0A4U0XBE7-F1
#
_cell.length_a   1.000
_cell.length_b   1.000
_cell.length_c   1.000
_cell.angle_alpha   90.00
_cell.angle_beta   90.00
_cell.angle_gamma   90.00
#
_symmetry.space_group_name_H-M   'P 1'
#
loop_
_entity.id
_entity.type
_entity.pdbx_description
1 polymer ?
#
loop_
_entity_poly.entity_id
_entity_poly.type
_entity_poly.pdbx_seq_one_letter_code
_entity_poly.pdbx_strand_id
1 'polypeptide(L)'
;RYAKDNIPQLEKRIQSNENKLAGIRARPEHQIKPGEAEKVEDAIIKDKQSIVNQHARGIFIKECIRDELMYFQQSQYHVSRLHQDWSHERVKYAELQADNWRALSEELEGMPIGE
;
A
#
# COMPACT_ATOMS: atom_id res chain seq x y z
N ARG A 1 3.41 9.50 -15.26
CA ARG A 1 1.95 9.38 -15.45
C ARG A 1 1.34 9.02 -14.09
N TYR A 2 1.12 10.01 -13.21
CA TYR A 2 0.60 9.80 -11.85
C TYR A 2 -0.93 9.74 -11.85
N ALA A 3 -1.51 9.16 -10.80
CA ALA A 3 -2.95 9.19 -10.54
C ALA A 3 -3.37 10.62 -10.16
N LYS A 4 -3.40 11.52 -11.15
CA LYS A 4 -3.83 12.91 -10.98
C LYS A 4 -5.32 12.93 -10.67
N ASP A 5 -5.69 13.61 -9.60
CA ASP A 5 -7.08 13.94 -9.32
C ASP A 5 -7.51 15.09 -10.23
N ASN A 6 -8.47 14.81 -11.10
CA ASN A 6 -9.11 15.81 -11.93
C ASN A 6 -10.64 15.85 -11.72
N ILE A 7 -11.15 15.27 -10.64
CA ILE A 7 -12.58 15.27 -10.31
C ILE A 7 -13.15 16.69 -10.30
N PRO A 8 -12.50 17.72 -9.69
CA PRO A 8 -13.03 19.08 -9.72
C PRO A 8 -13.13 19.68 -11.13
N GLN A 9 -12.28 19.23 -12.06
CA GLN A 9 -12.31 19.67 -13.46
C GLN A 9 -13.45 18.97 -14.22
N LEU A 10 -13.68 17.68 -13.93
CA LEU A 10 -14.78 16.91 -14.48
C LEU A 10 -16.13 17.43 -13.99
N GLU A 11 -16.27 17.76 -12.70
CA GLU A 11 -17.48 18.37 -12.13
C GLU A 11 -17.85 19.68 -12.82
N LYS A 12 -16.86 20.57 -13.02
CA LYS A 12 -17.07 21.82 -13.76
C LYS A 12 -17.50 21.57 -15.22
N ARG A 13 -16.92 20.56 -15.88
CA ARG A 13 -17.26 20.19 -17.25
C ARG A 13 -18.66 19.59 -17.35
N ILE A 14 -19.05 18.74 -16.41
CA ILE A 14 -20.40 18.20 -16.28
C ILE A 14 -21.40 19.33 -16.11
N GLN A 15 -21.18 20.26 -15.17
CA GLN A 15 -22.08 21.40 -14.95
C GLN A 15 -22.25 22.25 -16.21
N SER A 16 -21.15 22.52 -16.93
CA SER A 16 -21.20 23.26 -18.19
C SER A 16 -22.00 22.53 -19.26
N ASN A 17 -21.82 21.21 -19.39
CA ASN A 17 -22.55 20.39 -20.35
C ASN A 17 -24.03 20.21 -19.97
N GLU A 18 -24.37 20.10 -18.68
CA GLU A 18 -25.75 20.04 -18.20
C GLU A 18 -26.50 21.35 -18.51
N ASN A 19 -25.87 22.50 -18.28
CA ASN A 19 -26.41 23.80 -18.68
C ASN A 19 -26.62 23.89 -20.21
N LYS A 20 -25.67 23.38 -20.99
CA LYS A 20 -25.77 23.32 -22.45
C LYS A 20 -26.92 22.42 -22.91
N LEU A 21 -27.09 21.25 -22.29
CA LEU A 21 -28.16 20.29 -22.59
C LEU A 21 -29.54 20.89 -22.28
N ALA A 22 -29.69 21.57 -21.14
CA ALA A 22 -30.90 22.29 -20.80
C ALA A 22 -31.22 23.37 -21.86
N GLY A 23 -30.20 24.11 -22.30
CA GLY A 23 -30.34 25.11 -23.36
C GLY A 23 -30.72 24.52 -24.73
N ILE A 24 -30.27 23.31 -25.07
CA ILE A 24 -30.68 22.62 -26.31
C ILE A 24 -32.14 22.15 -26.21
N ARG A 25 -32.53 21.56 -25.07
CA ARG A 25 -33.89 21.05 -24.85
C ARG A 25 -34.95 22.16 -24.78
N ALA A 26 -34.55 23.39 -24.45
CA ALA A 26 -35.44 24.56 -24.44
C ALA A 26 -35.69 25.19 -25.82
N ARG A 27 -34.97 24.76 -26.87
CA ARG A 27 -35.16 25.30 -28.23
C ARG A 27 -36.35 24.63 -28.93
N PRO A 28 -37.03 25.33 -29.85
CA PRO A 28 -38.03 24.72 -30.72
C PRO A 28 -37.44 23.58 -31.55
N GLU A 29 -38.20 22.49 -31.75
CA GLU A 29 -37.73 21.26 -32.44
C GLU A 29 -37.11 21.52 -33.83
N HIS A 30 -37.61 22.53 -34.56
CA HIS A 30 -37.09 22.92 -35.88
C HIS A 30 -35.70 23.58 -35.84
N GLN A 31 -35.20 23.98 -34.66
CA GLN A 31 -33.87 24.57 -34.47
C GLN A 31 -32.87 23.61 -33.82
N ILE A 32 -33.32 22.42 -33.40
CA ILE A 32 -32.46 21.41 -32.79
C ILE A 32 -31.80 20.59 -33.90
N LYS A 33 -30.46 20.61 -33.94
CA LYS A 33 -29.74 19.76 -34.87
C LYS A 33 -29.88 18.29 -34.44
N PRO A 34 -30.15 17.36 -35.38
CA PRO A 34 -30.21 15.93 -35.07
C PRO A 34 -28.93 15.45 -34.36
N GLY A 35 -29.09 14.74 -33.24
CA GLY A 35 -27.97 14.18 -32.47
C GLY A 35 -27.14 15.20 -31.66
N GLU A 36 -27.51 16.49 -31.61
CA GLU A 36 -26.79 17.48 -30.80
C GLU A 36 -26.97 17.22 -29.29
N ALA A 37 -28.20 16.93 -28.87
CA ALA A 37 -28.51 16.61 -27.47
C ALA A 37 -27.85 15.31 -27.02
N GLU A 38 -27.93 14.26 -27.84
CA GLU A 38 -27.35 12.93 -27.57
C GLU A 38 -25.83 13.01 -27.36
N LYS A 39 -25.11 13.77 -28.20
CA LYS A 39 -23.67 13.97 -28.03
C LYS A 39 -23.29 14.63 -26.71
N VAL A 40 -24.10 15.58 -26.23
CA VAL A 40 -23.85 16.26 -24.95
C VAL A 40 -24.17 15.33 -23.79
N GLU A 41 -25.25 14.56 -23.90
CA GLU A 41 -25.64 13.54 -22.91
C GLU A 41 -24.58 12.45 -22.76
N ASP A 42 -24.06 11.91 -23.87
CA ASP A 42 -22.94 10.97 -23.89
C ASP A 42 -21.68 11.53 -23.21
N ALA A 43 -21.37 12.81 -23.44
CA ALA A 43 -20.23 13.46 -22.81
C ALA A 43 -20.40 13.56 -21.28
N ILE A 44 -21.61 13.90 -20.81
CA ILE A 44 -21.94 13.93 -19.38
C ILE A 44 -21.83 12.54 -18.76
N ILE A 45 -22.37 11.52 -19.42
CA ILE A 45 -22.32 10.12 -18.93
C ILE A 45 -20.87 9.66 -18.80
N LYS A 46 -20.04 9.91 -19.83
CA LYS A 46 -18.60 9.56 -19.80
C LYS A 46 -17.86 10.26 -18.66
N ASP A 47 -18.15 11.53 -18.40
CA ASP A 47 -17.51 12.28 -17.32
C ASP A 47 -17.93 11.77 -15.94
N LYS A 48 -19.23 11.48 -15.74
CA LYS A 48 -19.74 10.88 -14.51
C LYS A 48 -19.11 9.50 -14.26
N GLN A 49 -19.02 8.66 -15.29
CA GLN A 49 -18.34 7.36 -15.19
C GLN A 49 -16.85 7.50 -14.87
N SER A 50 -16.17 8.50 -15.43
CA SER A 50 -14.77 8.79 -15.12
C SER A 50 -14.56 9.17 -13.65
N ILE A 51 -15.48 9.96 -13.06
CA ILE A 51 -15.45 10.28 -11.62
C ILE A 51 -15.60 9.00 -10.78
N VAL A 52 -16.59 8.15 -11.09
CA VAL A 52 -16.81 6.88 -10.38
C VAL A 52 -15.56 5.98 -10.45
N ASN A 53 -14.98 5.83 -11.64
CA ASN A 53 -13.76 5.04 -11.83
C ASN A 53 -12.57 5.59 -11.03
N GLN A 54 -12.46 6.91 -10.92
CA GLN A 54 -11.41 7.55 -10.11
C GLN A 54 -11.61 7.35 -8.61
N HIS A 55 -12.86 7.41 -8.12
CA HIS A 55 -13.16 7.08 -6.72
C HIS A 55 -12.85 5.63 -6.40
N ALA A 56 -13.28 4.69 -7.26
CA ALA A 56 -12.98 3.27 -7.12
C ALA A 56 -11.46 3.01 -7.08
N ARG A 57 -10.72 3.62 -8.01
CA ARG A 57 -9.25 3.57 -8.00
C ARG A 57 -8.66 4.16 -6.71
N GLY A 58 -9.22 5.27 -6.22
CA GLY A 58 -8.77 5.91 -4.98
C GLY A 58 -8.95 5.04 -3.75
N ILE A 59 -10.07 4.31 -3.66
CA ILE A 59 -10.31 3.33 -2.60
C ILE A 59 -9.31 2.18 -2.72
N PHE A 60 -9.17 1.61 -3.91
CA PHE A 60 -8.25 0.50 -4.15
C PHE A 60 -6.79 0.84 -3.79
N ILE A 61 -6.31 2.03 -4.15
CA ILE A 61 -4.97 2.48 -3.76
C ILE A 61 -4.83 2.53 -2.23
N LYS A 62 -5.84 3.04 -1.51
CA LYS A 62 -5.80 3.10 -0.04
C LYS A 62 -5.78 1.70 0.58
N GLU A 63 -6.53 0.75 0.01
CA GLU A 63 -6.50 -0.65 0.44
C GLU A 63 -5.13 -1.28 0.24
N CYS A 64 -4.52 -1.12 -0.94
CA CYS A 64 -3.17 -1.62 -1.20
C CYS A 64 -2.14 -1.03 -0.21
N ILE A 65 -2.21 0.27 0.07
CA ILE A 65 -1.31 0.90 1.06
C ILE A 65 -1.56 0.36 2.47
N ARG A 66 -2.81 0.16 2.88
CA ARG A 66 -3.14 -0.44 4.17
C ARG A 66 -2.54 -1.84 4.27
N ASP A 67 -2.72 -2.67 3.26
CA ASP A 67 -2.24 -4.05 3.26
C ASP A 67 -0.71 -4.09 3.31
N GLU A 68 -0.04 -3.19 2.59
CA GLU A 68 1.42 -3.04 2.64
C GLU A 68 1.90 -2.61 4.03
N LEU A 69 1.21 -1.68 4.69
CA LEU A 69 1.53 -1.26 6.06
C LEU A 69 1.37 -2.41 7.06
N MET A 70 0.32 -3.22 6.91
CA MET A 70 0.12 -4.40 7.75
C MET A 70 1.24 -5.42 7.55
N TYR A 71 1.59 -5.71 6.29
CA TYR A 71 2.69 -6.61 5.96
C TYR A 71 4.03 -6.10 6.51
N PHE A 72 4.33 -4.81 6.30
CA PHE A 72 5.53 -4.17 6.80
C PHE A 72 5.64 -4.27 8.33
N GLN A 73 4.55 -3.97 9.05
CA GLN A 73 4.55 -4.06 10.51
C GLN A 73 4.81 -5.48 11.00
N GLN A 74 4.23 -6.49 10.34
CA GLN A 74 4.49 -7.90 10.68
C GLN A 74 5.95 -8.28 10.46
N SER A 75 6.56 -7.80 9.38
CA SER A 75 7.97 -8.08 9.08
C SER A 75 8.94 -7.54 10.14
N GLN A 76 8.57 -6.48 10.87
CA GLN A 76 9.42 -5.93 11.94
C GLN A 76 9.65 -6.95 13.07
N TYR A 77 8.68 -7.84 13.32
CA TYR A 77 8.85 -8.89 14.35
C TYR A 77 9.95 -9.89 14.02
N HIS A 78 10.30 -10.05 12.73
CA HIS A 78 11.43 -10.89 12.34
C HIS A 78 12.77 -10.36 12.85
N VAL A 79 12.92 -9.04 12.97
CA VAL A 79 14.14 -8.43 13.53
C VAL A 79 14.26 -8.80 15.01
N SER A 80 13.18 -8.67 15.79
CA SER A 80 13.18 -9.07 17.20
C SER A 80 13.46 -10.56 17.37
N ARG A 81 12.85 -11.40 16.53
CA ARG A 81 13.08 -12.86 16.56
C ARG A 81 14.55 -13.20 16.26
N LEU A 82 15.13 -12.58 15.23
CA LEU A 82 16.53 -12.75 14.88
C LEU A 82 17.46 -12.42 16.05
N HIS A 83 17.19 -11.32 16.78
CA HIS A 83 18.01 -10.94 17.93
C HIS A 83 17.86 -11.91 19.11
N GLN A 84 16.65 -12.43 19.35
CA GLN A 84 16.42 -13.45 20.39
C GLN A 84 17.16 -14.75 20.05
N ASP A 85 17.02 -15.24 18.83
CA ASP A 85 17.68 -16.47 18.41
C ASP A 85 19.21 -16.30 18.44
N TRP A 86 19.72 -15.16 17.97
CA TRP A 86 21.14 -14.84 18.05
C TRP A 86 21.68 -14.80 19.49
N SER A 87 20.97 -14.16 20.43
CA SER A 87 21.42 -14.08 21.82
C SER A 87 21.44 -15.45 22.51
N HIS A 88 20.43 -16.28 22.25
CA HIS A 88 20.39 -17.64 22.78
C HIS A 88 21.55 -18.49 22.28
N GLU A 89 21.85 -18.46 20.98
CA GLU A 89 22.99 -19.20 20.42
C GLU A 89 24.33 -18.69 20.97
N ARG A 90 24.46 -17.39 21.24
CA ARG A 90 25.66 -16.82 21.88
C ARG A 90 25.87 -17.33 23.30
N VAL A 91 24.81 -17.39 24.11
CA VAL A 91 24.88 -17.93 25.47
C VAL A 91 25.28 -19.40 25.43
N LYS A 92 24.58 -20.20 24.62
CA LYS A 92 24.85 -21.63 24.48
C LYS A 92 26.30 -21.92 24.06
N TYR A 93 26.82 -21.16 23.09
CA TYR A 93 28.21 -21.32 22.67
C TYR A 93 29.21 -20.96 23.80
N ALA A 94 28.95 -19.90 24.55
CA ALA A 94 29.79 -19.49 25.66
C ALA A 94 29.80 -20.52 26.81
N GLU A 95 28.63 -21.12 27.11
CA GLU A 95 28.52 -22.20 28.10
C GLU A 95 29.34 -23.42 27.70
N LEU A 96 29.20 -23.89 26.45
CA LEU A 96 30.01 -25.00 25.91
C LEU A 96 31.51 -24.69 25.97
N GLN A 97 31.89 -23.45 25.66
CA GLN A 97 33.29 -23.03 25.75
C GLN A 97 33.79 -23.03 27.20
N ALA A 98 32.99 -22.56 28.16
CA ALA A 98 33.34 -22.58 29.57
C ALA A 98 33.49 -24.01 30.10
N ASP A 99 32.62 -24.93 29.69
CA ASP A 99 32.69 -26.34 30.08
C ASP A 99 33.98 -27.00 29.58
N ASN A 100 34.41 -26.70 28.34
CA ASN A 100 35.69 -27.18 27.82
C ASN A 100 36.88 -26.71 28.67
N TRP A 101 36.88 -25.43 29.10
CA TRP A 101 37.94 -24.89 29.96
C TRP A 101 37.92 -25.50 31.35
N ARG A 102 36.73 -25.73 31.93
CA ARG A 102 36.59 -26.41 33.22
C ARG A 102 37.15 -27.82 33.15
N ALA A 103 36.76 -28.60 32.13
CA ALA A 103 37.26 -29.95 31.93
C ALA A 103 38.80 -29.99 31.78
N LEU A 104 39.37 -29.07 30.99
CA LEU A 104 40.83 -28.98 30.87
C LEU A 104 41.50 -28.64 32.22
N SER A 105 40.94 -27.71 32.99
CA SER A 105 41.47 -27.32 34.29
C SER A 105 41.49 -28.51 35.26
N GLU A 106 40.41 -29.29 35.31
CA GLU A 106 40.31 -30.49 36.14
C GLU A 106 41.38 -31.53 35.78
N GLU A 107 41.59 -31.79 34.49
CA GLU A 107 42.63 -32.72 34.02
C GLU A 107 44.04 -32.23 34.37
N LEU A 108 44.30 -30.93 34.27
CA LEU A 108 45.59 -30.33 34.61
C LEU A 108 45.87 -30.37 36.12
N GLU A 109 44.86 -30.13 36.96
CA GLU A 109 44.96 -30.25 38.42
C GLU A 109 45.27 -31.69 38.87
N GLY A 110 44.82 -32.68 38.11
CA GLY A 110 45.13 -34.09 38.34
C GLY A 110 46.56 -34.52 37.98
N MET A 111 47.35 -33.65 37.34
CA MET A 111 48.70 -34.02 36.90
C MET A 111 49.73 -33.99 38.04
N PRO A 112 50.73 -34.88 38.04
CA PRO A 112 51.79 -34.86 39.04
C PRO A 112 52.63 -33.58 38.96
N ILE A 113 52.75 -32.86 40.08
CA ILE A 113 53.51 -31.60 40.18
C ILE A 113 54.95 -31.75 40.69
N GLY A 114 55.37 -32.97 41.04
CA GLY A 114 56.78 -33.26 41.35
C GLY A 114 57.32 -32.66 42.66
N GLU A 115 56.46 -32.47 43.66
CA GLU A 115 56.86 -32.34 45.08
C GLU A 115 56.90 -33.71 45.78
#